data_AF-A0A1V3X0M5-F1
#
_entry.id   AF-A0A1V3X0M5-F1
#
_cell.length_a   1.000
_cell.length_b   1.000
_cell.length_c   1.000
_cell.angle_alpha   90.00
_cell.angle_beta   90.00
_cell.angle_gamma   90.00
#
_symmetry.space_group_name_H-M   'P 1'
#
loop_
_entity.id
_entity.type
_entity.pdbx_description
1 polymer ?
#
loop_
_entity_poly.entity_id
_entity_poly.type
_entity_poly.pdbx_seq_one_letter_code
_entity_poly.pdbx_strand_id
1 'polypeptide(L)'
;MVTLAPGCAHSPTPTANAADPGRRIDTRTPPGLRAQQTVDMLNSDWPIGPVGVGTLATPGQIGSVEHTMAELWWDRPFTVEGVAIGASVATLHLVSSYGARQDIRIHTDDQGQVDRFDLETQPPSVSSWRDVDAVLSRTGARYSYQVAKVTNGNCDPVAGTNTRESLPLASIFKLYVLHALADAVKDGTVSWDEMLTVTAKSKAVGSSGLELPPGRMFRFAPPPRR
;
A
#
# COMPACT_ATOMS: atom_id res chain seq x y z
N MET A 1 52.14 -31.63 15.68
CA MET A 1 51.25 -31.48 14.51
C MET A 1 50.13 -30.56 14.96
N VAL A 2 50.16 -29.30 14.52
CA VAL A 2 49.28 -28.22 14.99
C VAL A 2 48.11 -28.11 14.01
N THR A 3 46.88 -28.30 14.50
CA THR A 3 45.64 -28.12 13.73
C THR A 3 45.12 -26.70 13.94
N LEU A 4 45.19 -25.85 12.91
CA LEU A 4 44.53 -24.54 12.89
C LEU A 4 43.02 -24.74 12.69
N ALA A 5 42.21 -24.12 13.56
CA ALA A 5 40.78 -23.93 13.32
C ALA A 5 40.58 -22.74 12.37
N PRO A 6 39.67 -22.81 11.37
CA PRO A 6 39.37 -21.68 10.51
C PRO A 6 38.50 -20.67 11.28
N GLY A 7 38.96 -19.41 11.30
CA GLY A 7 38.22 -18.29 11.88
C GLY A 7 36.97 -17.95 11.07
N CYS A 8 35.90 -17.59 11.76
CA CYS A 8 34.66 -17.11 11.17
C CYS A 8 34.93 -15.83 10.36
N ALA A 9 34.87 -15.93 9.03
CA ALA A 9 34.74 -14.78 8.17
C ALA A 9 33.40 -14.10 8.45
N HIS A 10 33.44 -12.81 8.76
CA HIS A 10 32.23 -12.00 8.91
C HIS A 10 31.56 -11.90 7.54
N SER A 11 30.28 -12.25 7.45
CA SER A 11 29.48 -11.99 6.25
C SER A 11 29.54 -10.48 5.96
N PRO A 12 29.83 -10.04 4.72
CA PRO A 12 29.76 -8.63 4.38
C PRO A 12 28.32 -8.15 4.62
N THR A 13 28.20 -6.99 5.27
CA THR A 13 26.94 -6.27 5.41
C THR A 13 26.32 -6.11 4.01
N PRO A 14 25.01 -6.37 3.83
CA PRO A 14 24.36 -6.07 2.56
C PRO A 14 24.59 -4.59 2.25
N THR A 15 25.30 -4.30 1.15
CA THR A 15 25.32 -2.95 0.61
C THR A 15 23.90 -2.60 0.23
N ALA A 16 23.35 -1.54 0.83
CA ALA A 16 22.10 -0.94 0.41
C ALA A 16 22.25 -0.54 -1.07
N ASN A 17 21.78 -1.38 -1.97
CA ASN A 17 21.80 -1.13 -3.41
C ASN A 17 20.67 -0.15 -3.73
N ALA A 18 20.86 1.12 -3.37
CA ALA A 18 19.96 2.22 -3.75
C ALA A 18 20.24 2.75 -5.18
N ALA A 19 21.16 2.13 -5.93
CA ALA A 19 21.54 2.57 -7.26
C ALA A 19 20.76 1.81 -8.34
N ASP A 20 19.48 2.15 -8.53
CA ASP A 20 18.80 1.94 -9.82
C ASP A 20 19.44 2.89 -10.84
N PRO A 21 19.87 2.45 -12.04
CA PRO A 21 20.43 3.32 -13.09
C PRO A 21 19.37 4.23 -13.75
N GLY A 22 18.42 4.73 -12.96
CA GLY A 22 17.48 5.75 -13.36
C GLY A 22 18.18 7.04 -13.79
N ARG A 23 17.49 7.79 -14.65
CA ARG A 23 17.93 9.09 -15.15
C ARG A 23 18.36 9.98 -13.97
N ARG A 24 19.62 10.45 -13.97
CA ARG A 24 20.17 11.24 -12.84
C ARG A 24 19.30 12.46 -12.53
N ILE A 25 18.87 12.56 -11.28
CA ILE A 25 18.15 13.71 -10.75
C ILE A 25 19.17 14.82 -10.46
N ASP A 26 18.89 16.05 -10.88
CA ASP A 26 19.76 17.20 -10.59
C ASP A 26 19.56 17.64 -9.13
N THR A 27 20.49 17.24 -8.26
CA THR A 27 20.45 17.52 -6.82
C THR A 27 21.03 18.88 -6.43
N ARG A 28 21.39 19.74 -7.39
CA ARG A 28 21.92 21.08 -7.11
C ARG A 28 20.86 22.08 -6.67
N THR A 29 19.58 21.74 -6.81
CA THR A 29 18.46 22.54 -6.33
C THR A 29 17.83 21.88 -5.10
N PRO A 30 17.26 22.67 -4.16
CA PRO A 30 16.51 22.10 -3.04
C PRO A 30 15.44 21.07 -3.44
N PRO A 31 14.53 21.33 -4.40
CA PRO A 31 13.54 20.33 -4.80
C PRO A 31 14.15 19.10 -5.46
N GLY A 32 15.26 19.24 -6.19
CA GLY A 32 15.96 18.10 -6.79
C GLY A 32 16.64 17.20 -5.76
N LEU A 33 17.23 17.79 -4.71
CA LEU A 33 17.77 17.02 -3.57
C LEU A 33 16.66 16.23 -2.86
N ARG A 34 15.50 16.87 -2.62
CA ARG A 34 14.35 16.19 -1.99
C ARG A 34 13.76 15.10 -2.86
N ALA A 35 13.69 15.32 -4.17
CA ALA A 35 13.27 14.30 -5.12
C ALA A 35 14.17 13.05 -5.07
N GLN A 36 15.49 13.23 -5.05
CA GLN A 36 16.43 12.12 -4.89
C GLN A 36 16.24 11.42 -3.54
N GLN A 37 16.17 12.18 -2.45
CA GLN A 37 15.95 11.62 -1.11
C GLN A 37 14.64 10.82 -1.03
N THR A 38 13.55 11.27 -1.65
CA THR A 38 12.29 10.54 -1.73
C THR A 38 12.46 9.19 -2.44
N VAL A 39 13.14 9.16 -3.60
CA VAL A 39 13.40 7.92 -4.34
C VAL A 39 14.26 6.96 -3.51
N ASP A 40 15.32 7.47 -2.87
CA ASP A 40 16.21 6.67 -2.04
C ASP A 40 15.46 6.05 -0.85
N MET A 41 14.58 6.83 -0.21
CA MET A 41 13.75 6.37 0.91
C MET A 41 12.72 5.32 0.47
N LEU A 42 12.04 5.51 -0.67
CA LEU A 42 11.05 4.56 -1.19
C LEU A 42 11.70 3.23 -1.60
N ASN A 43 12.91 3.26 -2.15
CA ASN A 43 13.64 2.07 -2.58
C ASN A 43 14.54 1.47 -1.50
N SER A 44 14.59 2.07 -0.30
CA SER A 44 15.36 1.57 0.83
C SER A 44 14.77 0.28 1.41
N ASP A 45 15.64 -0.59 1.93
CA ASP A 45 15.24 -1.75 2.75
C ASP A 45 14.68 -1.35 4.11
N TRP A 46 14.93 -0.11 4.55
CA TRP A 46 14.41 0.43 5.81
C TRP A 46 12.99 0.96 5.64
N PRO A 47 12.07 0.63 6.56
CA PRO A 47 10.71 1.13 6.49
C PRO A 47 10.66 2.65 6.65
N ILE A 48 9.65 3.27 6.03
CA ILE A 48 9.35 4.68 6.20
C ILE A 48 8.95 4.93 7.66
N GLY A 49 9.52 5.98 8.26
CA GLY A 49 9.22 6.36 9.63
C GLY A 49 9.54 7.83 9.93
N PRO A 50 9.10 8.33 11.09
CA PRO A 50 9.04 9.76 11.37
C PRO A 50 10.43 10.41 11.44
N VAL A 51 11.44 9.66 11.90
CA VAL A 51 12.83 10.15 11.99
C VAL A 51 13.41 10.40 10.60
N GLY A 52 13.24 9.45 9.67
CA GLY A 52 13.72 9.59 8.30
C GLY A 52 12.98 10.73 7.58
N VAL A 53 11.66 10.74 7.68
CA VAL A 53 10.82 11.78 7.07
C VAL A 53 11.08 13.16 7.67
N GLY A 54 11.44 13.27 8.96
CA GLY A 54 11.83 14.52 9.60
C GLY A 54 13.12 15.14 9.05
N THR A 55 13.92 14.38 8.28
CA THR A 55 15.06 14.95 7.54
C THR A 55 14.68 15.49 6.16
N LEU A 56 13.49 15.14 5.66
CA LEU A 56 12.94 15.47 4.34
C LEU A 56 11.96 16.64 4.41
N ALA A 57 11.03 16.60 5.37
CA ALA A 57 9.83 17.44 5.42
C ALA A 57 9.83 18.42 6.60
N THR A 58 9.10 19.53 6.42
CA THR A 58 8.82 20.48 7.48
C THR A 58 8.07 19.80 8.64
N PRO A 59 8.21 20.29 9.90
CA PRO A 59 7.60 19.63 11.06
C PRO A 59 6.08 19.38 10.94
N GLY A 60 5.36 20.30 10.29
CA GLY A 60 3.92 20.18 10.06
C GLY A 60 3.53 19.13 9.01
N GLN A 61 4.46 18.68 8.17
CA GLN A 61 4.20 17.74 7.07
C GLN A 61 4.67 16.32 7.36
N ILE A 62 5.45 16.08 8.41
CA ILE A 62 6.05 14.76 8.71
C ILE A 62 5.01 13.64 8.68
N GLY A 63 3.91 13.78 9.41
CA GLY A 63 2.88 12.73 9.48
C GLY A 63 2.20 12.44 8.13
N SER A 64 1.92 13.48 7.34
CA SER A 64 1.28 13.32 6.03
C SER A 64 2.21 12.66 5.01
N VAL A 65 3.47 13.10 4.99
CA VAL A 65 4.50 12.56 4.09
C VAL A 65 4.85 11.13 4.48
N GLU A 66 5.00 10.85 5.77
CA GLU A 66 5.24 9.50 6.29
C GLU A 66 4.13 8.54 5.90
N HIS A 67 2.87 8.93 6.10
CA HIS A 67 1.73 8.10 5.73
C HIS A 67 1.74 7.76 4.23
N THR A 68 1.88 8.78 3.37
CA THR A 68 1.90 8.61 1.92
C THR A 68 3.08 7.74 1.46
N MET A 69 4.28 8.01 1.96
CA MET A 69 5.48 7.24 1.59
C MET A 69 5.42 5.80 2.12
N ALA A 70 4.82 5.56 3.29
CA ALA A 70 4.67 4.22 3.87
C ALA A 70 3.70 3.35 3.07
N GLU A 71 2.65 3.95 2.49
CA GLU A 71 1.76 3.25 1.55
C GLU A 71 2.52 2.87 0.27
N LEU A 72 3.24 3.82 -0.33
CA LEU A 72 4.04 3.58 -1.53
C LEU A 72 5.17 2.58 -1.32
N TRP A 73 5.76 2.50 -0.13
CA TRP A 73 6.88 1.60 0.15
C TRP A 73 6.56 0.13 -0.08
N TRP A 74 5.28 -0.27 -0.06
CA TRP A 74 4.86 -1.63 -0.41
C TRP A 74 4.94 -1.93 -1.91
N ASP A 75 4.96 -0.90 -2.77
CA ASP A 75 4.94 -1.03 -4.23
C ASP A 75 6.34 -1.10 -4.86
N ARG A 76 7.38 -0.90 -4.05
CA ARG A 76 8.80 -0.92 -4.44
C ARG A 76 9.21 -2.23 -5.13
N PRO A 77 10.33 -2.25 -5.88
CA PRO A 77 11.13 -1.08 -6.25
C PRO A 77 10.41 -0.14 -7.22
N PHE A 78 10.75 1.15 -7.12
CA PHE A 78 10.35 2.17 -8.08
C PHE A 78 11.49 2.52 -9.02
N THR A 79 11.17 2.64 -10.30
CA THR A 79 12.06 3.20 -11.32
C THR A 79 11.64 4.61 -11.67
N VAL A 80 12.63 5.51 -11.82
CA VAL A 80 12.41 6.91 -12.23
C VAL A 80 12.33 6.99 -13.76
N GLU A 81 11.13 7.22 -14.31
CA GLU A 81 10.93 7.47 -15.75
C GLU A 81 11.31 8.91 -16.14
N GLY A 82 11.11 9.87 -15.24
CA GLY A 82 11.45 11.27 -15.48
C GLY A 82 11.34 12.15 -14.25
N VAL A 83 11.98 13.30 -14.31
CA VAL A 83 11.85 14.35 -13.29
C VAL A 83 11.74 15.71 -13.97
N ALA A 84 10.76 16.51 -13.55
CA ALA A 84 10.64 17.91 -13.93
C ALA A 84 10.97 18.80 -12.72
N ILE A 85 11.97 19.68 -12.85
CA ILE A 85 12.43 20.56 -11.77
C ILE A 85 12.12 22.03 -12.12
N GLY A 86 11.45 22.72 -11.20
CA GLY A 86 11.22 24.17 -11.21
C GLY A 86 11.87 24.84 -9.99
N ALA A 87 11.59 26.13 -9.77
CA ALA A 87 12.24 26.93 -8.73
C ALA A 87 12.12 26.32 -7.31
N SER A 88 10.93 25.91 -6.93
CA SER A 88 10.62 25.32 -5.60
C SER A 88 9.86 24.01 -5.71
N VAL A 89 9.86 23.37 -6.88
CA VAL A 89 9.08 22.16 -7.14
C VAL A 89 9.90 21.13 -7.90
N ALA A 90 9.77 19.87 -7.52
CA ALA A 90 10.12 18.72 -8.35
C ALA A 90 8.88 17.87 -8.60
N THR A 91 8.73 17.33 -9.80
CA THR A 91 7.73 16.30 -10.12
C THR A 91 8.47 15.05 -10.56
N LEU A 92 8.40 14.00 -9.73
CA LEU A 92 8.91 12.67 -10.02
C LEU A 92 7.85 11.89 -10.81
N HIS A 93 8.25 11.28 -11.92
CA HIS A 93 7.46 10.28 -12.64
C HIS A 93 8.06 8.91 -12.33
N LEU A 94 7.35 8.11 -11.54
CA LEU A 94 7.80 6.83 -11.02
C LEU A 94 6.97 5.68 -11.59
N VAL A 95 7.60 4.52 -11.74
CA VAL A 95 6.96 3.26 -12.08
C VAL A 95 7.23 2.24 -10.99
N SER A 96 6.19 1.65 -10.43
CA SER A 96 6.31 0.60 -9.42
C SER A 96 6.78 -0.73 -10.00
N SER A 97 7.08 -1.69 -9.13
CA SER A 97 7.51 -3.04 -9.50
C SER A 97 6.53 -3.81 -10.39
N TYR A 98 5.25 -3.45 -10.33
CA TYR A 98 4.16 -4.05 -11.11
C TYR A 98 3.64 -3.13 -12.22
N GLY A 99 4.38 -2.05 -12.55
CA GLY A 99 4.10 -1.19 -13.69
C GLY A 99 3.07 -0.10 -13.46
N ALA A 100 2.65 0.16 -12.21
CA ALA A 100 1.80 1.31 -11.91
C ALA A 100 2.60 2.60 -11.98
N ARG A 101 2.00 3.64 -12.58
CA ARG A 101 2.61 4.95 -12.77
C ARG A 101 2.16 5.90 -11.66
N GLN A 102 3.12 6.55 -11.03
CA GLN A 102 2.91 7.48 -9.93
C GLN A 102 3.62 8.79 -10.24
N ASP A 103 2.91 9.90 -10.11
CA ASP A 103 3.50 11.23 -10.13
C ASP A 103 3.57 11.76 -8.70
N ILE A 104 4.78 12.11 -8.24
CA ILE A 104 4.98 12.73 -6.93
C ILE A 104 5.43 14.16 -7.15
N ARG A 105 4.58 15.12 -6.78
CA ARG A 105 4.91 16.54 -6.79
C ARG A 105 5.37 16.97 -5.41
N ILE A 106 6.61 17.43 -5.34
CA ILE A 106 7.29 17.87 -4.12
C ILE A 106 7.47 19.38 -4.23
N HIS A 107 6.92 20.15 -3.30
CA HIS A 107 7.28 21.56 -3.10
C HIS A 107 8.25 21.70 -1.93
N THR A 108 9.19 22.64 -2.03
CA THR A 108 10.13 22.97 -0.95
C THR A 108 9.97 24.41 -0.50
N ASP A 109 10.07 24.64 0.80
CA ASP A 109 10.14 25.98 1.39
C ASP A 109 11.52 26.65 1.17
N ASP A 110 11.68 27.86 1.70
CA ASP A 110 12.93 28.64 1.61
C ASP A 110 14.12 27.99 2.33
N GLN A 111 13.88 27.04 3.22
CA GLN A 111 14.91 26.24 3.88
C GLN A 111 15.21 24.94 3.12
N GLY A 112 14.54 24.73 1.99
CA GLY A 112 14.67 23.53 1.17
C GLY A 112 14.01 22.30 1.79
N GLN A 113 13.10 22.45 2.74
CA GLN A 113 12.34 21.34 3.35
C GLN A 113 11.03 21.12 2.61
N VAL A 114 10.52 19.88 2.58
CA VAL A 114 9.24 19.58 1.94
C VAL A 114 8.08 20.14 2.77
N ASP A 115 7.34 21.08 2.20
CA ASP A 115 6.13 21.70 2.77
C ASP A 115 4.85 21.29 2.03
N ARG A 116 4.97 20.61 0.87
CA ARG A 116 3.89 19.92 0.18
C ARG A 116 4.39 18.67 -0.56
N PHE A 117 3.62 17.59 -0.44
CA PHE A 117 3.90 16.30 -1.07
C PHE A 117 2.61 15.72 -1.62
N ASP A 118 2.40 15.86 -2.93
CA ASP A 118 1.17 15.42 -3.60
C ASP A 118 1.48 14.16 -4.42
N LEU A 119 0.72 13.09 -4.18
CA LEU A 119 0.78 11.83 -4.93
C LEU A 119 -0.40 11.75 -5.91
N GLU A 120 -0.12 11.44 -7.16
CA GLU A 120 -1.12 11.10 -8.17
C GLU A 120 -0.82 9.73 -8.78
N THR A 121 -1.71 8.76 -8.57
CA THR A 121 -1.66 7.47 -9.27
C THR A 121 -2.33 7.60 -10.62
N GLN A 122 -1.55 7.43 -11.69
CA GLN A 122 -2.04 7.54 -13.05
C GLN A 122 -2.83 6.28 -13.43
N PRO A 123 -4.16 6.37 -13.65
CA PRO A 123 -4.94 5.21 -14.03
C PRO A 123 -4.55 4.74 -15.44
N PRO A 124 -4.47 3.43 -15.69
CA PRO A 124 -4.25 2.93 -17.04
C PRO A 124 -5.44 3.27 -17.93
N SER A 125 -5.18 3.52 -19.22
CA SER A 125 -6.25 3.65 -20.22
C SER A 125 -6.90 2.28 -20.45
N VAL A 126 -8.18 2.16 -20.09
CA VAL A 126 -9.00 0.95 -20.28
C VAL A 126 -10.27 1.34 -21.03
N SER A 127 -10.40 0.85 -22.27
CA SER A 127 -11.56 1.12 -23.15
C SER A 127 -12.33 -0.16 -23.53
N SER A 128 -11.77 -1.32 -23.22
CA SER A 128 -12.35 -2.64 -23.50
C SER A 128 -11.94 -3.66 -22.44
N TRP A 129 -12.64 -4.81 -22.38
CA TRP A 129 -12.27 -5.92 -21.50
C TRP A 129 -10.88 -6.49 -21.78
N ARG A 130 -10.47 -6.48 -23.06
CA ARG A 130 -9.12 -6.90 -23.47
C ARG A 130 -8.04 -5.99 -22.88
N ASP A 131 -8.34 -4.70 -22.69
CA ASP A 131 -7.39 -3.76 -22.06
C ASP A 131 -7.18 -4.11 -20.58
N VAL A 132 -8.23 -4.56 -19.87
CA VAL A 132 -8.13 -5.03 -18.47
C VAL A 132 -7.14 -6.20 -18.39
N ASP A 133 -7.31 -7.20 -19.25
CA ASP A 133 -6.40 -8.35 -19.31
C ASP A 133 -4.96 -7.94 -19.66
N ALA A 134 -4.80 -7.03 -20.62
CA ALA A 134 -3.48 -6.53 -21.00
C ALA A 134 -2.81 -5.77 -19.85
N VAL A 135 -3.55 -4.96 -19.10
CA VAL A 135 -3.05 -4.24 -17.92
C VAL A 135 -2.66 -5.21 -16.82
N LEU A 136 -3.57 -6.11 -16.42
CA LEU A 136 -3.32 -7.05 -15.33
C LEU A 136 -2.20 -8.03 -15.66
N SER A 137 -2.13 -8.53 -16.90
CA SER A 137 -1.07 -9.45 -17.33
C SER A 137 0.33 -8.81 -17.29
N ARG A 138 0.43 -7.50 -17.57
CA ARG A 138 1.73 -6.79 -17.51
C ARG A 138 2.29 -6.69 -16.10
N THR A 139 1.47 -6.81 -15.06
CA THR A 139 1.93 -6.80 -13.67
C THR A 139 2.77 -8.03 -13.32
N GLY A 140 2.67 -9.11 -14.10
CA GLY A 140 3.27 -10.41 -13.78
C GLY A 140 2.60 -11.15 -12.61
N ALA A 141 1.59 -10.55 -11.97
CA ALA A 141 0.86 -11.17 -10.87
C ALA A 141 -0.11 -12.25 -11.37
N ARG A 142 -0.40 -13.23 -10.50
CA ARG A 142 -1.57 -14.10 -10.66
C ARG A 142 -2.81 -13.28 -10.36
N TYR A 143 -3.74 -13.24 -11.30
CA TYR A 143 -4.96 -12.43 -11.18
C TYR A 143 -6.18 -13.23 -11.63
N SER A 144 -7.33 -12.87 -11.06
CA SER A 144 -8.64 -13.36 -11.45
C SER A 144 -9.64 -12.22 -11.29
N TYR A 145 -10.50 -12.03 -12.28
CA TYR A 145 -11.62 -11.10 -12.17
C TYR A 145 -12.83 -11.62 -12.94
N GLN A 146 -14.02 -11.29 -12.45
CA GLN A 146 -15.28 -11.54 -13.14
C GLN A 146 -16.17 -10.31 -12.98
N VAL A 147 -16.75 -9.88 -14.10
CA VAL A 147 -17.81 -8.90 -14.15
C VAL A 147 -19.09 -9.62 -14.57
N ALA A 148 -20.15 -9.44 -13.80
CA ALA A 148 -21.44 -10.05 -14.06
C ALA A 148 -22.56 -9.01 -13.92
N LYS A 149 -23.59 -9.15 -14.74
CA LYS A 149 -24.86 -8.47 -14.53
C LYS A 149 -25.65 -9.26 -13.50
N VAL A 150 -26.15 -8.58 -12.46
CA VAL A 150 -27.02 -9.21 -11.47
C VAL A 150 -28.47 -9.01 -11.90
N THR A 151 -29.12 -10.09 -12.34
CA THR A 151 -30.52 -10.09 -12.79
C THR A 151 -31.32 -11.06 -11.95
N ASN A 152 -32.32 -10.58 -11.19
CA ASN A 152 -33.18 -11.42 -10.34
C ASN A 152 -32.40 -12.36 -9.39
N GLY A 153 -31.27 -11.88 -8.84
CA GLY A 153 -30.41 -12.68 -7.95
C GLY A 153 -29.45 -13.64 -8.68
N ASN A 154 -29.51 -13.74 -10.01
CA ASN A 154 -28.55 -14.49 -10.80
C ASN A 154 -27.41 -13.59 -11.27
N CYS A 155 -26.19 -14.11 -11.24
CA CYS A 155 -25.01 -13.44 -11.80
C CYS A 155 -24.75 -13.94 -13.22
N ASP A 156 -25.15 -13.14 -14.22
CA ASP A 156 -24.92 -13.42 -15.63
C ASP A 156 -23.53 -12.87 -16.03
N PRO A 157 -22.53 -13.71 -16.34
CA PRO A 157 -21.19 -13.23 -16.65
C PRO A 157 -21.17 -12.35 -17.91
N VAL A 158 -20.44 -11.24 -17.85
CA VAL A 158 -20.24 -10.27 -18.95
C VAL A 158 -18.79 -10.31 -19.45
N ALA A 159 -17.84 -10.41 -18.53
CA ALA A 159 -16.41 -10.54 -18.82
C ALA A 159 -15.69 -11.19 -17.64
N GLY A 160 -14.49 -11.71 -17.88
CA GLY A 160 -13.65 -12.23 -16.81
C GLY A 160 -12.56 -13.14 -17.34
N THR A 161 -11.50 -13.26 -16.54
CA THR A 161 -10.32 -14.07 -16.82
C THR A 161 -9.91 -14.80 -15.56
N ASN A 162 -9.46 -16.05 -15.70
CA ASN A 162 -9.06 -16.93 -14.60
C ASN A 162 -10.13 -17.09 -13.52
N THR A 163 -11.41 -17.05 -13.87
CA THR A 163 -12.55 -16.97 -12.92
C THR A 163 -12.71 -18.17 -11.98
N ARG A 164 -11.99 -19.27 -12.25
CA ARG A 164 -11.97 -20.47 -11.41
C ARG A 164 -10.69 -20.61 -10.58
N GLU A 165 -9.77 -19.66 -10.69
CA GLU A 165 -8.54 -19.67 -9.94
C GLU A 165 -8.79 -19.30 -8.48
N SER A 166 -8.33 -20.14 -7.56
CA SER A 166 -8.38 -19.83 -6.14
C SER A 166 -7.23 -18.88 -5.78
N LEU A 167 -7.60 -17.71 -5.25
CA LEU A 167 -6.67 -16.66 -4.80
C LEU A 167 -6.91 -16.34 -3.31
N PRO A 168 -5.90 -15.82 -2.60
CA PRO A 168 -6.07 -15.39 -1.21
C PRO A 168 -7.18 -14.34 -1.07
N LEU A 169 -8.15 -14.59 -0.20
CA LEU A 169 -9.31 -13.71 -0.02
C LEU A 169 -8.97 -12.40 0.73
N ALA A 170 -7.88 -12.36 1.49
CA ALA A 170 -7.60 -11.27 2.43
C ALA A 170 -8.88 -10.94 3.23
N SER A 171 -9.18 -9.67 3.50
CA SER A 171 -10.40 -9.28 4.25
C SER A 171 -11.74 -9.58 3.55
N ILE A 172 -11.78 -10.10 2.31
CA ILE A 172 -13.02 -10.55 1.65
C ILE A 172 -13.68 -11.69 2.45
N PHE A 173 -12.91 -12.48 3.21
CA PHE A 173 -13.46 -13.53 4.08
C PHE A 173 -14.54 -12.99 5.04
N LYS A 174 -14.48 -11.70 5.42
CA LYS A 174 -15.45 -11.06 6.32
C LYS A 174 -16.87 -11.08 5.76
N LEU A 175 -17.04 -11.16 4.43
CA LEU A 175 -18.36 -11.34 3.83
C LEU A 175 -18.97 -12.70 4.18
N TYR A 176 -18.17 -13.76 4.28
CA TYR A 176 -18.64 -15.07 4.74
C TYR A 176 -18.99 -15.05 6.23
N VAL A 177 -18.19 -14.36 7.05
CA VAL A 177 -18.50 -14.15 8.48
C VAL A 177 -19.80 -13.37 8.64
N LEU A 178 -20.01 -12.32 7.84
CA LEU A 178 -21.24 -11.53 7.85
C LEU A 178 -22.46 -12.36 7.41
N HIS A 179 -22.29 -13.21 6.40
CA HIS A 179 -23.36 -14.12 5.96
C HIS A 179 -23.74 -15.13 7.05
N ALA A 180 -22.75 -15.80 7.66
CA ALA A 180 -22.98 -16.73 8.76
C ALA A 180 -23.62 -16.04 9.98
N LEU A 181 -23.23 -14.80 10.29
CA LEU A 181 -23.87 -14.00 11.33
C LEU A 181 -25.34 -13.71 10.98
N ALA A 182 -25.63 -13.34 9.74
CA ALA A 182 -27.00 -13.07 9.31
C ALA A 182 -27.90 -14.31 9.42
N ASP A 183 -27.39 -15.49 9.05
CA ASP A 183 -28.09 -16.76 9.21
C ASP A 183 -28.31 -17.09 10.69
N ALA A 184 -27.28 -16.94 11.53
CA ALA A 184 -27.37 -17.19 12.96
C ALA A 184 -28.40 -16.27 13.66
N VAL A 185 -28.50 -15.00 13.26
CA VAL A 185 -29.53 -14.07 13.75
C VAL A 185 -30.92 -14.49 13.28
N LYS A 186 -31.06 -14.85 12.00
CA LYS A 186 -32.34 -15.30 11.42
C LYS A 186 -32.86 -16.55 12.12
N ASP A 187 -31.96 -17.46 12.48
CA ASP A 187 -32.28 -18.70 13.19
C ASP A 187 -32.45 -18.49 14.71
N GLY A 188 -32.28 -17.26 15.21
CA GLY A 188 -32.46 -16.89 16.60
C GLY A 188 -31.37 -17.38 17.56
N THR A 189 -30.24 -17.84 17.03
CA THR A 189 -29.11 -18.35 17.82
C THR A 189 -28.22 -17.24 18.39
N VAL A 190 -28.23 -16.06 17.75
CA VAL A 190 -27.57 -14.83 18.19
C VAL A 190 -28.49 -13.64 17.94
N SER A 191 -28.24 -12.49 18.58
CA SER A 191 -29.05 -11.28 18.41
C SER A 191 -28.21 -10.07 18.03
N TRP A 192 -28.78 -9.13 17.26
CA TRP A 192 -28.16 -7.82 17.02
C TRP A 192 -27.88 -7.05 18.32
N ASP A 193 -28.71 -7.28 19.35
CA ASP A 193 -28.56 -6.65 20.67
C ASP A 193 -27.57 -7.37 21.60
N GLU A 194 -27.00 -8.48 21.14
CA GLU A 194 -26.03 -9.25 21.92
C GLU A 194 -24.77 -8.44 22.19
N MET A 195 -24.32 -8.44 23.45
CA MET A 195 -23.12 -7.74 23.86
C MET A 195 -21.89 -8.64 23.69
N LEU A 196 -20.95 -8.22 22.84
CA LEU A 196 -19.66 -8.85 22.65
C LEU A 196 -18.59 -8.17 23.49
N THR A 197 -17.73 -8.95 24.14
CA THR A 197 -16.60 -8.45 24.94
C THR A 197 -15.31 -8.52 24.12
N VAL A 198 -14.60 -7.40 24.02
CA VAL A 198 -13.24 -7.38 23.45
C VAL A 198 -12.31 -8.10 24.42
N THR A 199 -11.65 -9.16 23.94
CA THR A 199 -10.65 -9.89 24.73
C THR A 199 -9.24 -9.46 24.33
N ALA A 200 -8.27 -9.62 25.23
CA ALA A 200 -6.85 -9.41 24.90
C ALA A 200 -6.43 -10.25 23.68
N LYS A 201 -6.91 -11.49 23.58
CA LYS A 201 -6.66 -12.38 22.43
C LYS A 201 -7.19 -11.82 21.12
N SER A 202 -8.42 -11.27 21.11
CA SER A 202 -9.00 -10.67 19.89
C SER A 202 -8.26 -9.43 19.41
N LYS A 203 -7.57 -8.72 20.31
CA LYS A 203 -6.76 -7.54 19.99
C LYS A 203 -5.34 -7.87 19.52
N ALA A 204 -4.82 -9.05 19.86
CA ALA A 204 -3.42 -9.40 19.63
C ALA A 204 -2.99 -9.37 18.15
N VAL A 205 -3.93 -9.60 17.23
CA VAL A 205 -3.68 -9.60 15.77
C VAL A 205 -3.96 -8.26 15.10
N GLY A 206 -4.26 -7.21 15.89
CA GLY A 206 -4.70 -5.92 15.39
C GLY A 206 -6.15 -5.95 14.89
N SER A 207 -6.78 -4.78 14.82
CA SER A 207 -8.08 -4.61 14.18
C SER A 207 -8.10 -3.26 13.47
N SER A 208 -8.37 -3.26 12.18
CA SER A 208 -8.63 -2.04 11.43
C SER A 208 -9.95 -1.44 11.90
N GLY A 209 -9.88 -0.36 12.68
CA GLY A 209 -11.02 0.51 13.00
C GLY A 209 -11.82 0.19 14.27
N LEU A 210 -11.52 -0.89 14.99
CA LEU A 210 -12.15 -1.15 16.30
C LEU A 210 -11.21 -0.77 17.45
N GLU A 211 -11.19 0.51 17.83
CA GLU A 211 -10.32 1.07 18.88
C GLU A 211 -10.88 0.92 20.30
N LEU A 212 -11.34 -0.29 20.65
CA LEU A 212 -11.85 -0.59 21.99
C LEU A 212 -10.81 -1.38 22.81
N PRO A 213 -10.47 -0.98 24.05
CA PRO A 213 -9.57 -1.74 24.89
C PRO A 213 -10.18 -3.09 25.34
N PRO A 214 -9.35 -4.09 25.70
CA PRO A 214 -9.83 -5.33 26.31
C PRO A 214 -10.76 -5.08 27.50
N GLY A 215 -11.81 -5.89 27.63
CA GLY A 215 -12.86 -5.75 28.64
C GLY A 215 -14.01 -4.81 28.23
N ARG A 216 -13.85 -4.00 27.17
CA ARG A 216 -14.97 -3.20 26.64
C ARG A 216 -15.95 -4.08 25.91
N MET A 217 -17.22 -3.74 26.07
CA MET A 217 -18.31 -4.41 25.37
C MET A 217 -18.88 -3.53 24.26
N PHE A 218 -19.37 -4.16 23.20
CA PHE A 218 -20.07 -3.53 22.07
C PHE A 218 -21.18 -4.45 21.56
N ARG A 219 -22.12 -3.93 20.78
CA ARG A 219 -23.15 -4.71 20.09
C ARG A 219 -22.86 -4.77 18.61
N PHE A 220 -23.46 -5.73 17.91
CA PHE A 220 -23.50 -5.67 16.46
C PHE A 220 -24.28 -4.42 16.01
N ALA A 221 -23.82 -3.78 14.94
CA ALA A 221 -24.60 -2.70 14.34
C ALA A 221 -25.87 -3.30 13.69
N PRO A 222 -27.08 -2.81 14.01
CA PRO A 222 -28.28 -3.27 13.34
C PRO A 222 -28.22 -2.91 11.85
N PRO A 223 -28.87 -3.69 10.97
CA PRO A 223 -28.92 -3.35 9.55
C PRO A 223 -29.55 -1.96 9.36
N PRO A 224 -29.11 -1.18 8.36
CA PRO A 224 -29.72 0.12 8.06
C PRO A 224 -31.21 -0.07 7.80
N ARG A 225 -32.03 0.82 8.38
CA ARG A 225 -33.47 0.86 8.09
C ARG A 225 -33.64 1.16 6.60
N ARG A 226 -34.32 0.28 5.88
CA ARG A 226 -34.71 0.50 4.49
C ARG A 226 -35.81 1.55 4.40
#